data_AF-A0A8T5PR62-F1
#
_entry.id   AF-A0A8T5PR62-F1
#
_cell.length_a   1.000
_cell.length_b   1.000
_cell.length_c   1.000
_cell.angle_alpha   90.00
_cell.angle_beta   90.00
_cell.angle_gamma   90.00
#
_symmetry.space_group_name_H-M   'P 1'
#
loop_
_entity.id
_entity.type
_entity.pdbx_description
1 polymer ?
#
loop_
_entity_poly.entity_id
_entity_poly.type
_entity_poly.pdbx_seq_one_letter_code
_entity_poly.pdbx_strand_id
1 'polypeptide(L)'
;MPKVLIGVVTHGKQRFCLDEFQESLDKQSVKSDVLFVVNHGESAYVSLLRSRNLNAVENPVSASSKIEHIVSGRKYLREYALKNGYDELIFVDSDVMLPAGGVEWLLATNGDVVSGVCLEAFMIDGKTVVAPFLFKDIGGGQCKQFTYDGIYRPQVVAIGAAGFGCVRIKRKVLEAVDIRANTSGREDISFFVDAREKGFKCFANTLVKCVHRVYPKEDARSGFFEWKRRIEDFNFDVKL
;
A
#
# COMPACT_ATOMS: atom_id res chain seq x y z
N MET A 1 -3.81 -6.87 21.50
CA MET A 1 -3.47 -6.78 20.06
C MET A 1 -4.12 -5.52 19.52
N PRO A 2 -3.46 -4.75 18.65
CA PRO A 2 -4.03 -3.52 18.08
C PRO A 2 -5.27 -3.84 17.26
N LYS A 3 -6.25 -2.93 17.26
CA LYS A 3 -7.41 -2.98 16.36
C LYS A 3 -6.99 -2.44 14.99
N VAL A 4 -6.92 -3.33 13.99
CA VAL A 4 -6.38 -3.04 12.66
C VAL A 4 -7.49 -2.95 11.62
N LEU A 5 -7.46 -1.90 10.80
CA LEU A 5 -8.25 -1.78 9.57
C LEU A 5 -7.33 -1.94 8.36
N ILE A 6 -7.65 -2.85 7.46
CA ILE A 6 -7.11 -2.89 6.10
C ILE A 6 -8.06 -2.08 5.21
N GLY A 7 -7.59 -0.94 4.74
CA GLY A 7 -8.34 -0.04 3.88
C GLY A 7 -7.92 -0.18 2.43
N VAL A 8 -8.89 -0.45 1.54
CA VAL A 8 -8.66 -0.70 0.12
C VAL A 8 -9.43 0.31 -0.70
N VAL A 9 -8.74 1.16 -1.47
CA VAL A 9 -9.39 1.99 -2.50
C VAL A 9 -9.37 1.21 -3.81
N THR A 10 -10.52 1.07 -4.47
CA THR A 10 -10.65 0.22 -5.65
C THR A 10 -11.70 0.75 -6.63
N HIS A 11 -11.71 0.17 -7.83
CA HIS A 11 -12.70 0.46 -8.86
C HIS A 11 -12.90 -0.73 -9.80
N GLY A 12 -13.98 -0.72 -10.58
CA GLY A 12 -14.44 -1.88 -11.34
C GLY A 12 -13.45 -2.42 -12.38
N LYS A 13 -12.50 -1.61 -12.87
CA LYS A 13 -11.48 -2.07 -13.83
C LYS A 13 -10.40 -2.95 -13.18
N GLN A 14 -10.25 -2.94 -11.85
CA GLN A 14 -9.33 -3.82 -11.13
C GLN A 14 -9.94 -5.20 -10.82
N ARG A 15 -11.16 -5.48 -11.31
CA ARG A 15 -11.82 -6.79 -11.13
C ARG A 15 -10.97 -7.97 -11.61
N PHE A 16 -10.10 -7.77 -12.61
CA PHE A 16 -9.28 -8.84 -13.18
C PHE A 16 -8.33 -9.51 -12.16
N CYS A 17 -7.99 -8.83 -11.07
CA CYS A 17 -7.11 -9.35 -10.02
C CYS A 17 -7.83 -9.55 -8.68
N LEU A 18 -9.15 -9.38 -8.62
CA LEU A 18 -9.92 -9.43 -7.37
C LEU A 18 -9.82 -10.79 -6.66
N ASP A 19 -9.85 -11.90 -7.41
CA ASP A 19 -9.76 -13.24 -6.84
C ASP A 19 -8.39 -13.46 -6.16
N GLU A 20 -7.30 -13.07 -6.82
CA GLU A 20 -5.94 -13.16 -6.29
C GLU A 20 -5.74 -12.21 -5.10
N PHE A 21 -6.32 -11.01 -5.18
CA PHE A 21 -6.28 -10.04 -4.09
C PHE A 21 -6.94 -10.58 -2.83
N GLN A 22 -8.15 -11.14 -2.97
CA GLN A 22 -8.88 -11.77 -1.88
C GLN A 22 -8.09 -12.95 -1.30
N GLU A 23 -7.53 -13.82 -2.14
CA GLU A 23 -6.67 -14.93 -1.69
C GLU A 23 -5.46 -14.42 -0.87
N SER A 24 -4.87 -13.29 -1.27
CA SER A 24 -3.74 -12.71 -0.54
C SER A 24 -4.15 -12.16 0.84
N LEU A 25 -5.37 -11.64 0.98
CA LEU A 25 -5.93 -11.21 2.27
C LEU A 25 -6.29 -12.40 3.16
N ASP A 26 -6.88 -13.46 2.60
CA ASP A 26 -7.28 -14.66 3.34
C ASP A 26 -6.07 -15.42 3.93
N LYS A 27 -4.88 -15.26 3.34
CA LYS A 27 -3.63 -15.85 3.83
C LYS A 27 -3.03 -15.13 5.03
N GLN A 28 -3.54 -13.96 5.43
CA GLN A 28 -2.98 -13.21 6.54
C GLN A 28 -3.33 -13.85 7.89
N SER A 29 -2.31 -14.03 8.74
CA SER A 29 -2.47 -14.60 10.09
C SER A 29 -3.17 -13.66 11.08
N VAL A 30 -3.09 -12.35 10.83
CA VAL A 30 -3.61 -11.32 11.74
C VAL A 30 -5.07 -11.03 11.46
N LYS A 31 -5.92 -11.27 12.46
CA LYS A 31 -7.33 -10.85 12.42
C LYS A 31 -7.44 -9.33 12.26
N SER A 32 -7.97 -8.91 11.14
CA SER A 32 -8.13 -7.49 10.78
C SER A 32 -9.51 -7.27 10.17
N ASP A 33 -10.08 -6.09 10.39
CA ASP A 33 -11.26 -5.66 9.62
C ASP A 33 -10.78 -5.21 8.24
N VAL A 34 -11.56 -5.48 7.19
CA VAL A 34 -11.26 -5.02 5.83
C VAL A 34 -12.41 -4.11 5.37
N LEU A 35 -12.08 -2.98 4.75
CA LEU A 35 -13.06 -2.09 4.13
C LEU A 35 -12.60 -1.68 2.74
N PHE A 36 -13.43 -2.00 1.75
CA PHE A 36 -13.27 -1.53 0.39
C PHE A 36 -14.05 -0.23 0.18
N VAL A 37 -13.36 0.81 -0.29
CA VAL A 37 -13.97 2.07 -0.75
C VAL A 37 -13.89 2.08 -2.27
N VAL A 38 -15.03 1.88 -2.89
CA VAL A 38 -15.22 1.87 -4.34
C VAL A 38 -15.45 3.29 -4.84
N ASN A 39 -14.95 3.63 -6.04
CA ASN A 39 -15.22 4.93 -6.66
C ASN A 39 -16.71 5.28 -6.70
N HIS A 40 -17.00 6.58 -6.59
CA HIS A 40 -18.35 7.12 -6.78
C HIS A 40 -18.91 6.74 -8.16
N GLY A 41 -20.19 6.38 -8.20
CA GLY A 41 -20.90 5.96 -9.41
C GLY A 41 -20.73 4.48 -9.77
N GLU A 42 -20.01 3.67 -8.99
CA GLU A 42 -19.74 2.26 -9.28
C GLU A 42 -20.49 1.27 -8.35
N SER A 43 -21.77 1.56 -8.06
CA SER A 43 -22.63 0.74 -7.16
C SER A 43 -22.75 -0.73 -7.57
N ALA A 44 -22.66 -1.04 -8.87
CA ALA A 44 -22.61 -2.41 -9.38
C ALA A 44 -21.36 -3.16 -8.88
N TYR A 45 -20.22 -2.49 -8.80
CA TYR A 45 -18.99 -3.09 -8.28
C TYR A 45 -19.04 -3.25 -6.76
N VAL A 46 -19.63 -2.30 -6.03
CA VAL A 46 -19.94 -2.47 -4.59
C VAL A 46 -20.80 -3.72 -4.36
N SER A 47 -21.82 -3.93 -5.19
CA SER A 47 -22.71 -5.09 -5.09
C SER A 47 -21.97 -6.41 -5.37
N LEU A 48 -21.04 -6.42 -6.33
CA LEU A 48 -20.16 -7.56 -6.59
C LEU A 48 -19.25 -7.88 -5.39
N LEU A 49 -18.64 -6.88 -4.76
CA LEU A 49 -17.79 -7.09 -3.58
C LEU A 49 -18.62 -7.67 -2.43
N ARG A 50 -19.82 -7.11 -2.18
CA ARG A 50 -20.73 -7.59 -1.12
C ARG A 50 -21.25 -9.00 -1.38
N SER A 51 -21.53 -9.38 -2.62
CA SER A 51 -21.95 -10.75 -2.94
C SER A 51 -20.86 -11.79 -2.68
N ARG A 52 -19.61 -11.35 -2.51
CA ARG A 52 -18.45 -12.15 -2.10
C ARG A 52 -18.15 -12.04 -0.59
N ASN A 53 -19.09 -11.52 0.20
CA ASN A 53 -18.93 -11.26 1.63
C ASN A 53 -17.81 -10.26 1.97
N LEU A 54 -17.42 -9.39 1.03
CA LEU A 54 -16.47 -8.32 1.28
C LEU A 54 -17.22 -7.07 1.76
N ASN A 55 -16.74 -6.46 2.84
CA ASN A 55 -17.28 -5.22 3.35
C ASN A 55 -16.87 -4.06 2.43
N ALA A 56 -17.83 -3.53 1.68
CA ALA A 56 -17.60 -2.49 0.68
C ALA A 56 -18.60 -1.35 0.80
N VAL A 57 -18.12 -0.14 0.54
CA VAL A 57 -18.91 1.08 0.44
C VAL A 57 -18.57 1.84 -0.83
N GLU A 58 -19.53 2.58 -1.34
CA GLU A 58 -19.29 3.57 -2.39
C GLU A 58 -18.73 4.84 -1.76
N ASN A 59 -17.72 5.43 -2.39
CA ASN A 59 -17.19 6.72 -1.98
C ASN A 59 -18.27 7.79 -2.19
N PRO A 60 -18.67 8.54 -1.13
CA PRO A 60 -19.71 9.55 -1.25
C PRO A 60 -19.27 10.77 -2.06
N VAL A 61 -17.96 10.95 -2.29
CA VAL A 61 -17.39 12.09 -3.00
C VAL A 61 -17.22 11.75 -4.49
N SER A 62 -17.93 12.48 -5.34
CA SER A 62 -17.66 12.47 -6.78
C SER A 62 -16.31 13.17 -7.05
N ALA A 63 -15.59 12.66 -8.04
CA ALA A 63 -14.28 13.19 -8.43
C ALA A 63 -14.17 13.23 -9.95
N SER A 64 -13.36 14.16 -10.45
CA SER A 64 -13.19 14.41 -11.87
C SER A 64 -11.92 13.77 -12.44
N SER A 65 -10.98 13.37 -11.57
CA SER A 65 -9.71 12.77 -11.94
C SER A 65 -9.39 11.52 -11.14
N LYS A 66 -8.48 10.67 -11.69
CA LYS A 66 -8.00 9.46 -11.01
C LYS A 66 -7.43 9.78 -9.63
N ILE A 67 -6.65 10.85 -9.51
CA ILE A 67 -6.00 11.22 -8.25
C ILE A 67 -7.01 11.72 -7.21
N GLU A 68 -8.04 12.46 -7.62
CA GLU A 68 -9.11 12.90 -6.71
C GLU A 68 -9.91 11.72 -6.16
N HIS A 69 -10.19 10.71 -6.98
CA HIS A 69 -10.81 9.46 -6.52
C HIS A 69 -9.96 8.76 -5.47
N ILE A 70 -8.65 8.63 -5.73
CA ILE A 70 -7.71 7.99 -4.79
C ILE A 70 -7.64 8.77 -3.48
N VAL A 71 -7.41 10.09 -3.54
CA VAL A 71 -7.29 10.94 -2.34
C VAL A 71 -8.57 10.90 -1.52
N SER A 72 -9.74 11.08 -2.14
CA SER A 72 -11.01 11.06 -1.41
C SER A 72 -11.31 9.70 -0.78
N GLY A 73 -11.03 8.59 -1.48
CA GLY A 73 -11.20 7.25 -0.94
C GLY A 73 -10.27 6.97 0.26
N ARG A 74 -9.01 7.40 0.16
CA ARG A 74 -8.04 7.28 1.26
C ARG A 74 -8.43 8.17 2.45
N LYS A 75 -8.93 9.39 2.22
CA LYS A 75 -9.47 10.27 3.28
C LYS A 75 -10.66 9.61 3.98
N TYR A 76 -11.59 9.02 3.24
CA TYR A 76 -12.71 8.28 3.81
C TYR A 76 -12.22 7.15 4.73
N LEU A 77 -11.26 6.35 4.28
CA LEU A 77 -10.67 5.27 5.08
C LEU A 77 -9.99 5.78 6.35
N ARG A 78 -9.23 6.89 6.26
CA ARG A 78 -8.62 7.55 7.42
C ARG A 78 -9.69 8.00 8.43
N GLU A 79 -10.72 8.69 7.96
CA GLU A 79 -11.82 9.17 8.82
C GLU A 79 -12.58 8.01 9.46
N TYR A 80 -12.86 6.96 8.68
CA TYR A 80 -13.48 5.74 9.18
C TYR A 80 -12.62 5.08 10.28
N ALA A 81 -11.30 4.95 10.06
CA ALA A 81 -10.38 4.41 11.04
C ALA A 81 -10.41 5.22 12.36
N LEU A 82 -10.34 6.55 12.25
CA LEU A 82 -10.34 7.46 13.39
C LEU A 82 -11.66 7.40 14.18
N LYS A 83 -12.80 7.47 13.49
CA LYS A 83 -14.15 7.47 14.07
C LYS A 83 -14.50 6.15 14.76
N ASN A 84 -14.01 5.02 14.24
CA ASN A 84 -14.32 3.69 14.76
C ASN A 84 -13.24 3.14 15.71
N GLY A 85 -12.34 4.01 16.19
CA GLY A 85 -11.36 3.67 17.23
C GLY A 85 -10.34 2.63 16.81
N TYR A 86 -9.93 2.61 15.54
CA TYR A 86 -8.83 1.76 15.09
C TYR A 86 -7.49 2.32 15.58
N ASP A 87 -6.59 1.41 15.96
CA ASP A 87 -5.22 1.73 16.38
C ASP A 87 -4.28 1.89 15.19
N GLU A 88 -4.56 1.15 14.11
CA GLU A 88 -3.75 1.13 12.90
C GLU A 88 -4.62 1.05 11.64
N LEU A 89 -4.20 1.74 10.59
CA LEU A 89 -4.72 1.63 9.24
C LEU A 89 -3.62 1.07 8.34
N ILE A 90 -3.92 0.01 7.60
CA ILE A 90 -3.06 -0.52 6.56
C ILE A 90 -3.73 -0.22 5.22
N PHE A 91 -3.14 0.69 4.45
CA PHE A 91 -3.52 0.85 3.05
C PHE A 91 -2.96 -0.31 2.24
N VAL A 92 -3.83 -0.91 1.43
CA VAL A 92 -3.44 -1.87 0.39
C VAL A 92 -4.20 -1.52 -0.87
N ASP A 93 -3.48 -1.26 -1.98
CA ASP A 93 -4.13 -1.01 -3.26
C ASP A 93 -4.68 -2.34 -3.81
N SER A 94 -5.85 -2.34 -4.47
CA SER A 94 -6.53 -3.60 -4.82
C SER A 94 -5.88 -4.44 -5.94
N ASP A 95 -4.82 -3.90 -6.54
CA ASP A 95 -3.90 -4.58 -7.47
C ASP A 95 -2.57 -4.97 -6.81
N VAL A 96 -2.47 -4.92 -5.48
CA VAL A 96 -1.25 -5.29 -4.73
C VAL A 96 -1.50 -6.52 -3.87
N MET A 97 -0.79 -7.61 -4.17
CA MET A 97 -0.93 -8.89 -3.48
C MET A 97 0.06 -8.98 -2.33
N LEU A 98 -0.46 -9.21 -1.13
CA LEU A 98 0.33 -9.33 0.08
C LEU A 98 1.00 -10.72 0.17
N PRO A 99 2.24 -10.82 0.70
CA PRO A 99 2.76 -12.10 1.16
C PRO A 99 1.99 -12.57 2.40
N ALA A 100 1.92 -13.88 2.67
CA ALA A 100 1.08 -14.45 3.74
C ALA A 100 1.35 -13.90 5.15
N GLY A 101 2.59 -13.52 5.47
CA GLY A 101 2.96 -12.87 6.74
C GLY A 101 2.99 -11.34 6.67
N GLY A 102 2.53 -10.74 5.58
CA GLY A 102 2.72 -9.31 5.28
C GLY A 102 2.20 -8.39 6.37
N VAL A 103 0.95 -8.60 6.81
CA VAL A 103 0.33 -7.79 7.87
C VAL A 103 1.08 -7.96 9.19
N GLU A 104 1.42 -9.19 9.57
CA GLU A 104 2.15 -9.50 10.80
C GLU A 104 3.51 -8.79 10.84
N TRP A 105 4.29 -8.88 9.76
CA TRP A 105 5.60 -8.24 9.66
C TRP A 105 5.52 -6.72 9.66
N LEU A 106 4.49 -6.12 9.04
CA LEU A 106 4.26 -4.66 9.10
C LEU A 106 3.99 -4.20 10.53
N LEU A 107 3.13 -4.91 11.26
CA LEU A 107 2.73 -4.57 12.63
C LEU A 107 3.90 -4.70 13.61
N ALA A 108 4.70 -5.75 13.46
CA ALA A 108 5.86 -5.99 14.32
C ALA A 108 7.03 -5.02 14.09
N THR A 109 7.12 -4.41 12.90
CA THR A 109 8.20 -3.46 12.60
C THR A 109 8.08 -2.19 13.45
N ASN A 110 9.13 -1.80 14.17
CA ASN A 110 9.12 -0.60 15.01
C ASN A 110 9.18 0.70 14.18
N GLY A 111 8.03 1.17 13.68
CA GLY A 111 7.87 2.42 12.96
C GLY A 111 6.52 3.10 13.26
N ASP A 112 6.40 4.37 12.88
CA ASP A 112 5.14 5.10 12.94
C ASP A 112 4.35 4.94 11.63
N VAL A 113 5.10 4.93 10.52
CA VAL A 113 4.65 4.56 9.18
C VAL A 113 5.59 3.47 8.67
N VAL A 114 5.04 2.32 8.28
CA VAL A 114 5.81 1.18 7.79
C VAL A 114 5.28 0.75 6.43
N SER A 115 6.14 0.76 5.42
CA SER A 115 5.79 0.33 4.07
C SER A 115 6.30 -1.08 3.78
N GLY A 116 5.51 -1.86 3.04
CA GLY A 116 6.04 -2.97 2.25
C GLY A 116 6.72 -2.45 0.98
N VAL A 117 7.07 -3.35 0.07
CA VAL A 117 7.71 -2.96 -1.18
C VAL A 117 6.98 -3.57 -2.35
N CYS A 118 6.58 -2.71 -3.29
CA CYS A 118 6.05 -3.09 -4.59
C CYS A 118 7.04 -2.69 -5.69
N LEU A 119 7.06 -3.46 -6.78
CA LEU A 119 7.71 -3.02 -8.00
C LEU A 119 6.75 -2.15 -8.82
N GLU A 120 7.28 -1.14 -9.48
CA GLU A 120 6.52 -0.19 -10.30
C GLU A 120 7.30 0.14 -11.58
N ALA A 121 6.59 0.56 -12.63
CA ALA A 121 7.19 1.00 -13.88
C ALA A 121 7.59 2.48 -13.81
N PHE A 122 8.86 2.76 -14.12
CA PHE A 122 9.43 4.10 -14.20
C PHE A 122 9.92 4.38 -15.61
N MET A 123 9.79 5.63 -16.06
CA MET A 123 10.41 6.10 -17.29
C MET A 123 11.77 6.72 -16.95
N ILE A 124 12.85 6.06 -17.38
CA ILE A 124 14.24 6.51 -17.17
C ILE A 124 14.90 6.54 -18.55
N ASP A 125 15.38 7.73 -18.96
CA ASP A 125 16.05 7.96 -20.25
C ASP A 125 15.27 7.39 -21.45
N GLY A 126 13.95 7.61 -21.46
CA GLY A 126 13.04 7.14 -22.52
C GLY A 126 12.74 5.63 -22.50
N LYS A 127 13.26 4.89 -21.51
CA LYS A 127 13.01 3.45 -21.35
C LYS A 127 12.14 3.19 -20.12
N THR A 128 11.23 2.24 -20.25
CA THR A 128 10.48 1.71 -19.10
C THR A 128 11.37 0.75 -18.32
N VAL A 129 11.58 1.04 -17.05
CA VAL A 129 12.32 0.20 -16.11
C VAL A 129 11.40 -0.16 -14.96
N VAL A 130 11.32 -1.45 -14.62
CA VAL A 130 10.59 -1.89 -13.41
C VAL A 130 11.56 -1.93 -12.23
N ALA A 131 11.23 -1.20 -11.18
CA ALA A 131 12.07 -1.03 -10.00
C ALA A 131 11.24 -0.88 -8.72
N PRO A 132 11.83 -1.01 -7.53
CA PRO A 132 11.11 -0.81 -6.28
C PRO A 132 10.56 0.62 -6.16
N PHE A 133 9.27 0.77 -5.83
CA PHE A 133 8.69 2.09 -5.55
C PHE A 133 8.96 2.51 -4.10
N LEU A 134 10.25 2.70 -3.81
CA LEU A 134 10.77 2.98 -2.49
C LEU A 134 11.93 3.96 -2.60
N PHE A 135 11.96 4.96 -1.71
CA PHE A 135 12.98 6.00 -1.75
C PHE A 135 13.63 6.20 -0.38
N LYS A 136 14.95 6.33 -0.38
CA LYS A 136 15.70 6.81 0.78
C LYS A 136 15.69 8.33 0.82
N ASP A 137 15.56 8.87 2.02
CA ASP A 137 15.87 10.28 2.27
C ASP A 137 17.38 10.48 2.12
N ILE A 138 17.78 11.52 1.39
CA ILE A 138 19.19 11.92 1.27
C ILE A 138 19.43 13.35 1.81
N GLY A 139 18.44 13.91 2.52
CA GLY A 139 18.51 15.25 3.09
C GLY A 139 18.13 16.35 2.09
N GLY A 140 17.94 17.58 2.60
CA GLY A 140 17.63 18.75 1.77
C GLY A 140 16.31 18.66 1.00
N GLY A 141 15.34 17.88 1.50
CA GLY A 141 14.08 17.62 0.80
C GLY A 141 14.20 16.69 -0.40
N GLN A 142 15.37 16.04 -0.58
CA GLN A 142 15.62 15.14 -1.70
C GLN A 142 15.51 13.67 -1.29
N CYS A 143 15.08 12.86 -2.24
CA CYS A 143 14.98 11.41 -2.08
C CYS A 143 15.67 10.71 -3.26
N LYS A 144 16.28 9.54 -3.00
CA LYS A 144 16.87 8.68 -4.04
C LYS A 144 16.16 7.33 -4.03
N GLN A 145 15.79 6.85 -5.21
CA GLN A 145 15.16 5.55 -5.35
C GLN A 145 16.11 4.42 -4.93
N PHE A 146 15.56 3.40 -4.26
CA PHE A 146 16.29 2.16 -4.02
C PHE A 146 16.36 1.32 -5.30
N THR A 147 17.49 0.66 -5.52
CA THR A 147 17.62 -0.33 -6.60
C THR A 147 17.08 -1.69 -6.14
N TYR A 148 16.69 -2.55 -7.09
CA TYR A 148 16.32 -3.93 -6.80
C TYR A 148 17.39 -4.63 -5.93
N ASP A 149 18.65 -4.53 -6.34
CA ASP A 149 19.78 -5.13 -5.63
C ASP A 149 19.99 -4.56 -4.21
N GLY A 150 19.58 -3.32 -3.96
CA GLY A 150 19.68 -2.68 -2.66
C GLY A 150 18.69 -3.19 -1.62
N ILE A 151 17.54 -3.73 -2.06
CA ILE A 151 16.42 -4.07 -1.16
C ILE A 151 15.88 -5.48 -1.33
N TYR A 152 16.40 -6.29 -2.27
CA TYR A 152 15.92 -7.67 -2.43
C TYR A 152 16.18 -8.52 -1.18
N ARG A 153 17.23 -8.21 -0.40
CA ARG A 153 17.46 -8.89 0.88
C ARG A 153 16.50 -8.36 1.95
N PRO A 154 15.93 -9.25 2.76
CA PRO A 154 15.23 -8.89 4.00
C PRO A 154 15.98 -7.91 4.89
N GLN A 155 15.33 -6.80 5.23
CA GLN A 155 15.84 -5.76 6.13
C GLN A 155 14.73 -4.79 6.49
N VAL A 156 14.93 -4.05 7.59
CA VAL A 156 14.15 -2.85 7.91
C VAL A 156 15.03 -1.64 7.65
N VAL A 157 14.58 -0.70 6.82
CA VAL A 157 15.35 0.48 6.42
C VAL A 157 14.55 1.76 6.63
N ALA A 158 15.22 2.82 7.09
CA ALA A 158 14.62 4.15 7.13
C ALA A 158 14.39 4.66 5.70
N ILE A 159 13.24 5.27 5.46
CA ILE A 159 12.83 5.69 4.12
C ILE A 159 12.40 7.15 4.11
N GLY A 160 12.59 7.79 2.96
CA GLY A 160 12.11 9.13 2.71
C GLY A 160 10.68 9.15 2.21
N ALA A 161 10.30 8.17 1.38
CA ALA A 161 8.95 7.96 0.88
C ALA A 161 8.77 6.55 0.29
N ALA A 162 7.52 6.13 0.10
CA ALA A 162 7.13 4.91 -0.59
C ALA A 162 5.76 5.08 -1.25
N GLY A 163 5.38 4.13 -2.11
CA GLY A 163 4.00 4.03 -2.58
C GLY A 163 3.05 3.53 -1.50
N PHE A 164 1.76 3.85 -1.65
CA PHE A 164 0.71 3.40 -0.73
C PHE A 164 0.12 2.01 -1.04
N GLY A 165 0.72 1.29 -2.00
CA GLY A 165 0.30 -0.06 -2.36
C GLY A 165 0.27 -1.04 -1.19
N CYS A 166 1.14 -0.84 -0.19
CA CYS A 166 1.11 -1.57 1.07
C CYS A 166 1.80 -0.75 2.17
N VAL A 167 1.01 -0.06 3.00
CA VAL A 167 1.53 0.85 4.04
C VAL A 167 0.69 0.75 5.31
N ARG A 168 1.34 0.42 6.44
CA ARG A 168 0.78 0.53 7.78
C ARG A 168 1.04 1.92 8.34
N ILE A 169 0.02 2.48 9.00
CA ILE A 169 0.04 3.81 9.62
C ILE A 169 -0.56 3.71 11.03
N LYS A 170 0.19 4.13 12.04
CA LYS A 170 -0.33 4.21 13.42
C LYS A 170 -1.34 5.34 13.57
N ARG A 171 -2.33 5.16 14.46
CA ARG A 171 -3.37 6.16 14.76
C ARG A 171 -2.83 7.56 15.01
N LYS A 172 -1.78 7.71 15.82
CA LYS A 172 -1.18 9.03 16.10
C LYS A 172 -0.72 9.79 14.83
N VAL A 173 -0.33 9.05 13.79
CA VAL A 173 0.04 9.64 12.49
C VAL A 173 -1.22 10.00 11.71
N LEU A 174 -2.25 9.14 11.72
CA LEU A 174 -3.55 9.46 11.11
C LEU A 174 -4.17 10.73 11.72
N GLU A 175 -4.08 10.91 13.03
CA GLU A 175 -4.58 12.11 13.72
C GLU A 175 -3.80 13.37 13.31
N ALA A 176 -2.50 13.24 13.09
CA ALA A 176 -1.62 14.37 12.81
C ALA A 176 -1.48 14.70 11.32
N VAL A 177 -1.59 13.74 10.39
CA VAL A 177 -1.27 13.90 8.97
C VAL A 177 -2.52 13.71 8.12
N ASP A 178 -2.80 14.67 7.24
CA ASP A 178 -3.88 14.57 6.25
C ASP A 178 -3.37 13.94 4.94
N ILE A 179 -4.29 13.42 4.13
CA ILE A 179 -3.97 12.80 2.84
C ILE A 179 -4.21 13.83 1.74
N ARG A 180 -3.17 14.24 1.03
CA ARG A 180 -3.27 15.23 -0.04
C ARG A 180 -2.36 14.84 -1.21
N ALA A 181 -2.77 15.17 -2.43
CA ALA A 181 -1.87 15.11 -3.58
C ALA A 181 -1.06 16.41 -3.70
N ASN A 182 0.16 16.31 -4.20
CA ASN A 182 0.91 17.47 -4.70
C ASN A 182 0.50 17.80 -6.15
N THR A 183 1.10 18.84 -6.73
CA THR A 183 0.85 19.27 -8.12
C THR A 183 1.20 18.22 -9.17
N SER A 184 1.99 17.20 -8.81
CA SER A 184 2.34 16.07 -9.67
C SER A 184 1.43 14.85 -9.46
N GLY A 185 0.37 14.98 -8.65
CA GLY A 185 -0.57 13.89 -8.36
C GLY A 185 0.03 12.75 -7.53
N ARG A 186 1.00 13.04 -6.65
CA ARG A 186 1.64 12.04 -5.75
C ARG A 186 1.14 12.24 -4.32
N GLU A 187 0.07 11.55 -3.95
CA GLU A 187 -0.50 11.63 -2.60
C GLU A 187 0.29 10.83 -1.57
N ASP A 188 0.81 9.68 -2.00
CA ASP A 188 1.67 8.81 -1.22
C ASP A 188 2.97 9.52 -0.79
N ILE A 189 3.71 10.10 -1.73
CA ILE A 189 4.95 10.84 -1.44
C ILE A 189 4.67 12.03 -0.54
N SER A 190 3.58 12.77 -0.79
CA SER A 190 3.18 13.92 0.03
C SER A 190 2.93 13.50 1.48
N PHE A 191 2.27 12.36 1.70
CA PHE A 191 2.02 11.87 3.05
C PHE A 191 3.31 11.52 3.80
N PHE A 192 4.27 10.84 3.15
CA PHE A 192 5.54 10.51 3.78
C PHE A 192 6.37 11.75 4.14
N VAL A 193 6.36 12.77 3.27
CA VAL A 193 6.99 14.06 3.55
C VAL A 193 6.34 14.70 4.78
N ASP A 194 5.01 14.83 4.79
CA ASP A 194 4.27 15.46 5.89
C ASP A 194 4.46 14.71 7.21
N ALA A 195 4.49 13.38 7.17
CA ALA A 195 4.73 12.56 8.35
C ALA A 195 6.15 12.80 8.92
N ARG A 196 7.16 12.84 8.06
CA ARG A 196 8.55 13.10 8.47
C ARG A 196 8.76 14.51 8.99
N GLU A 197 8.14 15.52 8.38
CA GLU A 197 8.19 16.91 8.85
C GLU A 197 7.61 17.05 10.27
N LYS A 198 6.66 16.20 10.62
CA LYS A 198 6.09 16.10 11.99
C LYS A 198 6.90 15.21 12.94
N GLY A 199 8.07 14.72 12.50
CA GLY A 199 8.98 13.90 13.32
C GLY A 199 8.60 12.43 13.43
N PHE A 200 7.65 11.93 12.62
CA PHE A 200 7.29 10.52 12.63
C PHE A 200 8.35 9.65 11.94
N LYS A 201 8.59 8.47 12.52
CA LYS A 201 9.58 7.52 12.00
C LYS A 201 8.98 6.68 10.86
N CYS A 202 9.53 6.85 9.66
CA CYS A 202 9.11 6.14 8.45
C CYS A 202 10.12 5.06 8.07
N PHE A 203 9.65 3.82 7.95
CA PHE A 203 10.47 2.66 7.58
C PHE A 203 9.84 1.86 6.44
N ALA A 204 10.66 1.09 5.74
CA ALA A 204 10.18 -0.06 4.97
C ALA A 204 10.68 -1.36 5.59
N ASN A 205 9.80 -2.36 5.61
CA ASN A 205 10.17 -3.73 5.89
C ASN A 205 10.22 -4.52 4.58
N THR A 206 11.42 -4.85 4.11
CA THR A 206 11.63 -5.54 2.83
C THR A 206 11.37 -7.05 2.89
N LEU A 207 10.91 -7.58 4.04
CA LEU A 207 10.24 -8.89 4.12
C LEU A 207 8.87 -8.84 3.43
N VAL A 208 8.20 -7.69 3.50
CA VAL A 208 6.87 -7.48 2.94
C VAL A 208 7.02 -7.10 1.46
N LYS A 209 7.38 -8.09 0.64
CA LYS A 209 7.49 -7.96 -0.82
C LYS A 209 6.15 -8.28 -1.46
N CYS A 210 5.42 -7.25 -1.85
CA CYS A 210 4.13 -7.40 -2.50
C CYS A 210 4.31 -7.53 -4.00
N VAL A 211 3.34 -8.19 -4.64
CA VAL A 211 3.28 -8.29 -6.10
C VAL A 211 2.28 -7.28 -6.63
N HIS A 212 2.69 -6.45 -7.58
CA HIS A 212 1.82 -5.43 -8.19
C HIS A 212 1.25 -5.94 -9.52
N ARG A 213 -0.06 -6.16 -9.58
CA ARG A 213 -0.80 -6.66 -10.74
C ARG A 213 -1.25 -5.52 -11.65
N VAL A 214 -0.30 -4.94 -12.38
CA VAL A 214 -0.58 -3.94 -13.43
C VAL A 214 -1.32 -4.57 -14.62
N TYR A 215 -1.09 -5.86 -14.86
CA TYR A 215 -1.71 -6.65 -15.92
C TYR A 215 -2.36 -7.91 -15.34
N PRO A 216 -3.33 -8.52 -16.05
CA PRO A 216 -3.83 -9.85 -15.72
C PRO A 216 -2.68 -10.85 -15.55
N LYS A 217 -2.85 -11.81 -14.63
CA LYS A 217 -1.81 -12.79 -14.28
C LYS A 217 -1.26 -13.56 -15.49
N GLU A 218 -2.13 -13.88 -16.46
CA GLU A 218 -1.78 -14.60 -17.69
C GLU A 218 -1.06 -13.74 -18.73
N ASP A 219 -0.98 -12.41 -18.54
CA ASP A 219 -0.23 -11.52 -19.42
C ASP A 219 1.27 -11.68 -19.14
N ALA A 220 2.06 -11.94 -20.19
CA ALA A 220 3.51 -12.11 -20.06
C ALA A 220 4.21 -10.91 -19.41
N ARG A 221 3.64 -9.71 -19.49
CA ARG A 221 4.17 -8.49 -18.86
C ARG A 221 3.99 -8.49 -17.33
N SER A 222 3.06 -9.27 -16.80
CA SER A 222 2.82 -9.38 -15.35
C SER A 222 4.07 -9.85 -14.60
N GLY A 223 4.84 -10.76 -15.21
CA GLY A 223 6.10 -11.26 -14.66
C GLY A 223 7.17 -10.20 -14.43
N PHE A 224 7.08 -9.01 -15.06
CA PHE A 224 8.04 -7.93 -14.81
C PHE A 224 7.89 -7.30 -13.42
N PHE A 225 6.71 -7.40 -12.82
CA PHE A 225 6.38 -6.85 -11.50
C PHE A 225 6.53 -7.87 -10.37
N GLU A 226 6.97 -9.10 -10.71
CA GLU A 226 7.26 -10.13 -9.74
C GLU A 226 8.70 -10.06 -9.23
N TRP A 227 8.88 -10.46 -7.98
CA TRP A 227 10.20 -10.53 -7.38
C TRP A 227 10.95 -11.75 -7.90
N LYS A 228 12.04 -11.50 -8.63
CA LYS A 228 12.94 -12.55 -9.14
C LYS A 228 13.54 -13.46 -8.06
N ARG A 229 13.64 -12.97 -6.82
CA ARG A 229 14.11 -13.73 -5.65
C ARG A 229 12.99 -13.78 -4.64
N ARG A 230 12.62 -14.98 -4.23
CA ARG A 230 11.52 -15.18 -3.29
C ARG A 230 12.02 -15.07 -1.86
N ILE A 231 11.11 -14.79 -0.94
CA ILE A 231 11.50 -14.62 0.46
C ILE A 231 11.97 -15.94 1.07
N GLU A 232 11.37 -17.04 0.64
CA GLU A 232 11.65 -18.42 1.04
C GLU A 232 13.06 -18.88 0.63
N ASP A 233 13.70 -18.17 -0.30
CA ASP A 233 15.06 -18.46 -0.73
C ASP A 233 16.13 -17.94 0.27
N PHE A 234 15.72 -17.28 1.36
CA PHE A 234 16.62 -16.73 2.39
C PHE A 234 16.42 -17.40 3.76
N ASN A 235 17.53 -17.80 4.39
CA ASN A 235 17.54 -18.12 5.82
C ASN A 235 17.72 -16.83 6.62
N PHE A 236 16.68 -16.36 7.29
CA PHE A 236 16.76 -15.23 8.22
C PHE A 236 15.98 -15.53 9.48
N ASP A 237 16.57 -15.14 10.60
CA ASP A 237 15.92 -15.19 11.90
C ASP A 237 15.03 -13.94 12.00
N VAL A 238 13.71 -14.11 12.03
CA VAL A 238 12.77 -13.00 12.21
C VAL A 238 12.87 -12.57 13.68
N LYS A 239 13.96 -11.90 14.05
CA LYS A 239 14.06 -11.23 15.33
C LYS A 239 13.20 -9.97 15.24
N LEU A 240 11.92 -10.17 15.56
CA LEU A 240 10.91 -9.14 15.79
C LEU A 240 11.35 -8.21 16.94
#